data_AF-A0A7J8RSM6-F1
#
_entry.id   AF-A0A7J8RSM6-F1
#
_cell.length_a   1.000
_cell.length_b   1.000
_cell.length_c   1.000
_cell.angle_alpha   90.00
_cell.angle_beta   90.00
_cell.angle_gamma   90.00
#
_symmetry.space_group_name_H-M   'P 1'
#
loop_
_entity.id
_entity.type
_entity.pdbx_description
1 polymer ?
#
loop_
_entity_poly.entity_id
_entity_poly.type
_entity_poly.pdbx_seq_one_letter_code
_entity_poly.pdbx_strand_id
1 'polypeptide(L)'
;MAFIPLFFLAFLLQFCSSLSLFHHHPLDPLTPTELNQIKLIVDKSSIGSLPNLTYHFVDLEEPEKIDVLSWLSSKKTNKNAQFRRAKVVVRAGGETRELVVDLASGSIESNRVYTGHGYPPFTFNEFVKASRLPFQYPKFMKSIVNRGLNMSEVSCVPLTVGWYGEKVTKRTLRITCYYRGGSVNVYARPIEGISLFIDVDSMRITNYIDRFRVPVPKAEGTDFRSNKKIDPVTCNNATEKGFEIEGNNVKWGNWKFHVGFNARAGTVISTASIFDARMKKYRQVLYRGHVSETFVPYMDPESEWYFRTFMDIGEFGFGRSASTLQPLIDCPANAEYMDGYVAGADGQAMKMEKVICIFQRDAGDIAWRHAEINNPGTVIRSGQPEKTLVVRMIATVGNYDYVLDWEFEQFGTIKIGV
;
A
#
# COMPACT_ATOMS: atom_id res chain seq x y z
N MET A 1 10.92 51.30 -32.65
CA MET A 1 10.45 51.07 -31.26
C MET A 1 9.00 51.52 -31.18
N ALA A 2 8.06 50.59 -31.28
CA ALA A 2 6.65 50.84 -31.00
C ALA A 2 6.07 49.53 -30.46
N PHE A 3 5.77 49.52 -29.17
CA PHE A 3 5.12 48.41 -28.47
C PHE A 3 3.64 48.40 -28.85
N ILE A 4 3.13 47.25 -29.30
CA ILE A 4 1.70 46.97 -29.43
C ILE A 4 1.34 46.08 -28.24
N PRO A 5 0.40 46.48 -27.36
CA PRO A 5 -0.06 45.59 -26.30
C PRO A 5 -1.14 44.65 -26.84
N LEU A 6 -0.83 43.35 -26.85
CA LEU A 6 -1.82 42.27 -26.98
C LEU A 6 -2.73 42.29 -25.74
N PHE A 7 -3.82 43.03 -25.80
CA PHE A 7 -5.05 42.71 -25.09
C PHE A 7 -6.07 42.29 -26.15
N PHE A 8 -6.88 41.27 -25.84
CA PHE A 8 -7.88 40.58 -26.69
C PHE A 8 -7.40 39.34 -27.45
N LEU A 9 -7.20 38.24 -26.71
CA LEU A 9 -7.68 36.91 -27.14
C LEU A 9 -7.79 35.95 -25.94
N ALA A 10 -8.68 36.26 -25.00
CA ALA A 10 -8.95 35.38 -23.85
C ALA A 10 -10.43 35.44 -23.44
N PHE A 11 -11.33 35.21 -24.40
CA PHE A 11 -12.74 34.96 -24.10
C PHE A 11 -13.33 34.17 -25.26
N LEU A 12 -13.45 32.85 -25.08
CA LEU A 12 -14.30 31.88 -25.80
C LEU A 12 -13.61 30.50 -25.88
N LEU A 13 -13.35 29.89 -24.73
CA LEU A 13 -13.40 28.42 -24.61
C LEU A 13 -14.28 28.10 -23.40
N GLN A 14 -15.57 28.16 -23.70
CA GLN A 14 -16.65 27.35 -23.15
C GLN A 14 -16.46 26.86 -21.70
N PHE A 15 -17.13 27.60 -20.82
CA PHE A 15 -17.95 27.03 -19.76
C PHE A 15 -18.77 25.86 -20.32
N CYS A 16 -18.25 24.65 -20.12
CA CYS A 16 -19.03 23.43 -19.98
C CYS A 16 -18.16 22.38 -19.28
N SER A 17 -17.62 22.73 -18.11
CA SER A 17 -17.37 21.72 -17.08
C SER A 17 -18.74 21.23 -16.63
N SER A 18 -19.33 20.34 -17.44
CA SER A 18 -20.27 19.38 -16.88
C SER A 18 -19.51 18.73 -15.73
N LEU A 19 -19.95 19.01 -14.50
CA LEU A 19 -19.70 18.12 -13.38
C LEU A 19 -20.29 16.79 -13.84
N SER A 20 -19.47 15.94 -14.47
CA SER A 20 -19.79 14.55 -14.60
C SER A 20 -19.98 14.08 -13.17
N LEU A 21 -21.24 13.88 -12.79
CA LEU A 21 -21.63 13.06 -11.65
C LEU A 21 -21.15 11.64 -11.98
N PHE A 22 -19.84 11.43 -11.95
CA PHE A 22 -19.26 10.11 -11.85
C PHE A 22 -19.80 9.55 -10.56
N HIS A 23 -20.74 8.63 -10.71
CA HIS A 23 -21.30 7.90 -9.60
C HIS A 23 -20.20 6.99 -9.09
N HIS A 24 -19.48 7.47 -8.07
CA HIS A 24 -18.48 6.70 -7.37
C HIS A 24 -19.10 5.38 -6.91
N HIS A 25 -18.38 4.29 -7.13
CA HIS A 25 -18.77 3.02 -6.54
C HIS A 25 -18.66 3.17 -5.01
N PRO A 26 -19.60 2.63 -4.20
CA PRO A 26 -19.61 2.85 -2.76
C PRO A 26 -18.31 2.45 -2.03
N LEU A 27 -17.59 1.49 -2.63
CA LEU A 27 -16.30 0.98 -2.14
C LEU A 27 -15.07 1.70 -2.74
N ASP A 28 -15.25 2.78 -3.51
CA ASP A 28 -14.11 3.53 -4.03
C ASP A 28 -13.24 4.06 -2.89
N PRO A 29 -11.90 4.05 -3.01
CA PRO A 29 -11.02 4.63 -2.00
C PRO A 29 -11.33 6.10 -1.75
N LEU A 30 -10.95 6.61 -0.58
CA LEU A 30 -11.09 8.04 -0.29
C LEU A 30 -10.28 8.87 -1.29
N THR A 31 -10.93 9.85 -1.90
CA THR A 31 -10.28 10.78 -2.85
C THR A 31 -9.40 11.79 -2.10
N PRO A 32 -8.45 12.47 -2.79
CA PRO A 32 -7.66 13.54 -2.18
C PRO A 32 -8.50 14.65 -1.55
N THR A 33 -9.61 15.02 -2.19
CA THR A 33 -10.54 16.03 -1.67
C THR A 33 -11.20 15.55 -0.39
N GLU A 34 -11.64 14.29 -0.35
CA GLU A 34 -12.23 13.68 0.84
C GLU A 34 -11.22 13.60 1.99
N LEU A 35 -9.98 13.15 1.73
CA LEU A 35 -8.91 13.10 2.74
C LEU A 35 -8.62 14.49 3.34
N ASN A 36 -8.51 15.52 2.49
CA ASN A 36 -8.30 16.88 2.97
C ASN A 36 -9.53 17.43 3.73
N GLN A 37 -10.74 17.05 3.33
CA GLN A 37 -11.95 17.38 4.07
C GLN A 37 -11.98 16.73 5.45
N ILE A 38 -11.58 15.45 5.58
CA ILE A 38 -11.45 14.74 6.86
C ILE A 38 -10.52 15.50 7.79
N LYS A 39 -9.33 15.88 7.27
CA LYS A 39 -8.37 16.68 8.02
C LYS A 39 -9.01 17.97 8.54
N LEU A 40 -9.70 18.72 7.67
CA LEU A 40 -10.35 19.98 8.07
C LEU A 40 -11.42 19.77 9.15
N ILE A 41 -12.20 18.70 9.08
CA ILE A 41 -13.23 18.37 10.08
C ILE A 41 -12.58 18.07 11.43
N VAL A 42 -11.55 17.21 11.45
CA VAL A 42 -10.86 16.82 12.68
C VAL A 42 -10.09 18.00 13.28
N ASP A 43 -9.40 18.79 12.47
CA ASP A 43 -8.64 19.97 12.92
C ASP A 43 -9.55 21.05 13.54
N LYS A 44 -10.78 21.21 13.05
CA LYS A 44 -11.77 22.15 13.60
C LYS A 44 -12.52 21.62 14.82
N SER A 45 -12.38 20.33 15.13
CA SER A 45 -13.02 19.72 16.30
C SER A 45 -12.24 19.99 17.59
N SER A 46 -12.80 19.59 18.74
CA SER A 46 -12.07 19.61 20.01
C SER A 46 -10.78 18.78 20.00
N ILE A 47 -10.67 17.79 19.11
CA ILE A 47 -9.48 16.95 18.95
C ILE A 47 -8.33 17.74 18.31
N GLY A 48 -8.63 18.62 17.35
CA GLY A 48 -7.64 19.49 16.71
C GLY A 48 -6.96 20.47 17.66
N SER A 49 -7.59 20.76 18.80
CA SER A 49 -7.02 21.60 19.87
C SER A 49 -6.10 20.83 20.83
N LEU A 50 -6.08 19.49 20.77
CA LEU A 50 -5.21 18.67 21.60
C LEU A 50 -3.76 18.72 21.09
N PRO A 51 -2.76 18.67 21.98
CA PRO A 51 -1.37 18.72 21.57
C PRO A 51 -0.97 17.43 20.82
N ASN A 52 -0.01 17.56 19.89
CA ASN A 52 0.59 16.45 19.16
C ASN A 52 -0.43 15.58 18.39
N LEU A 53 -1.41 16.20 17.72
CA LEU A 53 -2.32 15.49 16.82
C LEU A 53 -1.55 14.88 15.64
N THR A 54 -1.62 13.55 15.50
CA THR A 54 -1.08 12.79 14.38
C THR A 54 -2.08 11.76 13.87
N TYR A 55 -2.12 11.57 12.55
CA TYR A 55 -2.98 10.60 11.87
C TYR A 55 -2.19 9.33 11.60
N HIS A 56 -2.71 8.19 12.06
CA HIS A 56 -2.06 6.88 11.91
C HIS A 56 -2.79 6.00 10.90
N PHE A 57 -4.11 6.14 10.79
CA PHE A 57 -4.94 5.44 9.81
C PHE A 57 -6.09 6.35 9.39
N VAL A 58 -6.33 6.44 8.08
CA VAL A 58 -7.47 7.14 7.50
C VAL A 58 -7.87 6.35 6.27
N ASP A 59 -9.06 5.79 6.29
CA ASP A 59 -9.59 5.02 5.17
C ASP A 59 -11.12 5.06 5.15
N LEU A 60 -11.71 4.56 4.07
CA LEU A 60 -13.16 4.44 3.93
C LEU A 60 -13.71 3.60 5.10
N GLU A 61 -14.73 4.13 5.78
CA GLU A 61 -15.62 3.27 6.57
C GLU A 61 -16.58 2.62 5.58
N GLU A 62 -16.26 1.38 5.20
CA GLU A 62 -17.00 0.66 4.16
C GLU A 62 -18.49 0.57 4.53
N PRO A 63 -19.41 0.87 3.59
CA PRO A 63 -20.84 0.71 3.83
C PRO A 63 -21.21 -0.73 4.17
N GLU A 64 -22.35 -0.90 4.84
CA GLU A 64 -22.89 -2.22 5.12
C GLU A 64 -23.07 -3.02 3.82
N LYS A 65 -22.75 -4.32 3.89
CA LYS A 65 -22.76 -5.21 2.71
C LYS A 65 -24.10 -5.17 1.98
N ILE A 66 -25.21 -5.11 2.71
CA ILE A 66 -26.56 -5.09 2.13
C ILE A 66 -26.81 -3.83 1.30
N ASP A 67 -26.24 -2.69 1.68
CA ASP A 67 -26.41 -1.42 0.98
C ASP A 67 -25.61 -1.39 -0.31
N VAL A 68 -24.41 -1.98 -0.32
CA VAL A 68 -23.61 -2.15 -1.53
C VAL A 68 -24.31 -3.11 -2.50
N LEU A 69 -24.84 -4.23 -2.02
CA LEU A 69 -25.58 -5.18 -2.84
C LEU A 69 -26.86 -4.57 -3.43
N SER A 70 -27.58 -3.77 -2.63
CA SER A 70 -28.74 -3.01 -3.09
C SER A 70 -28.36 -2.02 -4.20
N TRP A 71 -27.28 -1.24 -3.99
CA TRP A 71 -26.75 -0.30 -4.98
C TRP A 71 -26.41 -0.97 -6.31
N LEU A 72 -25.73 -2.12 -6.28
CA LEU A 72 -25.36 -2.90 -7.47
C LEU A 72 -26.58 -3.40 -8.26
N SER A 73 -27.70 -3.66 -7.58
CA SER A 73 -28.92 -4.17 -8.20
C SER A 73 -29.84 -3.09 -8.79
N SER A 74 -29.63 -1.82 -8.41
CA SER A 74 -30.50 -0.70 -8.77
C SER A 74 -30.35 -0.28 -10.25
N LYS A 75 -31.47 -0.16 -10.98
CA LYS A 75 -31.51 0.15 -12.43
C LYS A 75 -31.69 1.64 -12.79
N LYS A 76 -31.85 2.55 -11.82
CA LYS A 76 -32.09 3.99 -12.06
C LYS A 76 -31.37 4.88 -11.03
N THR A 77 -31.08 6.09 -11.50
CA THR A 77 -30.48 7.33 -10.95
C THR A 77 -30.71 7.72 -9.48
N ASN A 78 -31.40 6.94 -8.64
CA ASN A 78 -31.41 7.10 -7.18
C ASN A 78 -30.26 6.30 -6.54
N LYS A 79 -29.06 6.40 -7.13
CA LYS A 79 -27.82 6.16 -6.41
C LYS A 79 -27.62 7.36 -5.47
N ASN A 80 -28.55 7.53 -4.51
CA ASN A 80 -28.45 8.54 -3.46
C ASN A 80 -27.03 8.46 -2.92
N ALA A 81 -26.39 9.63 -2.74
CA ALA A 81 -25.08 9.74 -2.12
C ALA A 81 -25.11 8.90 -0.83
N GLN A 82 -24.58 7.68 -0.92
CA GLN A 82 -24.51 6.79 0.23
C GLN A 82 -23.59 7.47 1.23
N PHE A 83 -23.95 7.41 2.52
CA PHE A 83 -23.22 8.07 3.60
C PHE A 83 -21.73 7.76 3.46
N ARG A 84 -20.99 8.74 2.97
CA ARG A 84 -19.57 8.59 2.69
C ARG A 84 -18.83 8.90 3.98
N ARG A 85 -18.40 7.86 4.67
CA ARG A 85 -17.78 7.95 5.99
C ARG A 85 -16.34 7.48 5.94
N ALA A 86 -15.53 7.98 6.85
CA ALA A 86 -14.15 7.56 7.00
C ALA A 86 -13.88 7.09 8.41
N LYS A 87 -13.13 6.00 8.52
CA LYS A 87 -12.53 5.55 9.77
C LYS A 87 -11.17 6.22 9.94
N VAL A 88 -11.01 6.93 11.04
CA VAL A 88 -9.82 7.71 11.33
C VAL A 88 -9.25 7.26 12.67
N VAL A 89 -7.99 6.87 12.71
CA VAL A 89 -7.26 6.61 13.96
C VAL A 89 -6.21 7.70 14.11
N VAL A 90 -6.36 8.50 15.16
CA VAL A 90 -5.44 9.57 15.51
C VAL A 90 -4.80 9.33 16.86
N ARG A 91 -3.62 9.91 17.08
CA ARG A 91 -3.08 10.13 18.41
C ARG A 91 -3.09 11.61 18.71
N ALA A 92 -3.55 11.99 19.90
CA ALA A 92 -3.59 13.37 20.35
C ALA A 92 -3.57 13.40 21.88
N GLY A 93 -2.79 14.28 22.49
CA GLY A 93 -2.66 14.35 23.95
C GLY A 93 -2.07 13.08 24.60
N GLY A 94 -1.39 12.23 23.84
CA GLY A 94 -0.87 10.93 24.30
C GLY A 94 -1.87 9.76 24.22
N GLU A 95 -3.12 10.03 23.81
CA GLU A 95 -4.17 9.02 23.68
C GLU A 95 -4.37 8.61 22.22
N THR A 96 -4.74 7.34 21.99
CA THR A 96 -5.25 6.89 20.69
C THR A 96 -6.77 7.08 20.66
N ARG A 97 -7.28 7.65 19.56
CA ARG A 97 -8.71 7.87 19.34
C ARG A 97 -9.14 7.28 18.01
N GLU A 98 -10.27 6.58 18.02
CA GLU A 98 -10.96 6.04 16.85
C GLU A 98 -12.15 6.94 16.54
N LEU A 99 -12.16 7.48 15.33
CA LEU A 99 -13.20 8.40 14.86
C LEU A 99 -13.93 7.81 13.66
N VAL A 100 -15.21 8.12 13.57
CA VAL A 100 -15.99 7.99 12.33
C VAL A 100 -16.35 9.38 11.88
N VAL A 101 -15.86 9.78 10.71
CA VAL A 101 -16.09 11.10 10.12
C VAL A 101 -17.07 10.97 8.97
N ASP A 102 -18.20 11.68 9.04
CA ASP A 102 -19.20 11.70 7.99
C ASP A 102 -18.96 12.93 7.09
N LEU A 103 -18.67 12.67 5.81
CA LEU A 103 -18.27 13.70 4.85
C LEU A 103 -19.45 14.50 4.30
N ALA A 104 -20.66 13.93 4.33
CA ALA A 104 -21.85 14.62 3.86
C ALA A 104 -22.29 15.69 4.87
N SER A 105 -22.30 15.33 6.16
CA SER A 105 -22.60 16.26 7.25
C SER A 105 -21.43 17.17 7.63
N GLY A 106 -20.20 16.79 7.26
CA GLY A 106 -18.99 17.51 7.63
C GLY A 106 -18.69 17.44 9.13
N SER A 107 -19.00 16.32 9.77
CA SER A 107 -18.94 16.17 11.23
C SER A 107 -18.34 14.84 11.69
N ILE A 108 -17.93 14.78 12.96
CA ILE A 108 -17.46 13.55 13.60
C ILE A 108 -18.69 12.88 14.24
N GLU A 109 -19.09 11.73 13.71
CA GLU A 109 -20.23 10.95 14.17
C GLU A 109 -19.89 10.17 15.46
N SER A 110 -18.65 9.68 15.54
CA SER A 110 -18.16 8.91 16.69
C SER A 110 -16.73 9.31 17.03
N ASN A 111 -16.43 9.40 18.33
CA ASN A 111 -15.09 9.65 18.89
C ASN A 111 -14.90 8.79 20.13
N ARG A 112 -14.10 7.74 20.01
CA ARG A 112 -13.81 6.79 21.08
C ARG A 112 -12.34 6.84 21.44
N VAL A 113 -12.04 6.99 22.74
CA VAL A 113 -10.68 6.76 23.25
C VAL A 113 -10.43 5.25 23.30
N TYR A 114 -9.36 4.80 22.65
CA TYR A 114 -8.95 3.40 22.69
C TYR A 114 -8.21 3.10 23.99
N THR A 115 -8.76 2.18 24.78
CA THR A 115 -8.22 1.77 26.10
C THR A 115 -7.71 0.33 26.13
N GLY A 116 -7.71 -0.35 24.98
CA GLY A 116 -7.22 -1.73 24.85
C GLY A 116 -5.70 -1.83 24.77
N HIS A 117 -5.21 -3.01 24.41
CA HIS A 117 -3.79 -3.27 24.22
C HIS A 117 -3.30 -2.90 22.81
N GLY A 118 -2.01 -2.62 22.68
CA GLY A 118 -1.40 -2.28 21.40
C GLY A 118 -1.59 -0.81 21.01
N TYR A 119 -0.97 -0.46 19.89
CA TYR A 119 -0.89 0.90 19.39
C TYR A 119 -1.15 0.92 17.88
N PRO A 120 -1.60 2.06 17.33
CA PRO A 120 -1.69 2.20 15.87
C PRO A 120 -0.29 2.17 15.24
N PRO A 121 -0.19 1.87 13.93
CA PRO A 121 1.08 1.84 13.21
C PRO A 121 1.84 3.16 13.38
N PHE A 122 3.16 3.09 13.42
CA PHE A 122 3.98 4.29 13.51
C PHE A 122 3.86 5.10 12.22
N THR A 123 3.87 6.43 12.34
CA THR A 123 3.94 7.29 11.17
C THR A 123 5.34 7.30 10.59
N PHE A 124 5.48 7.56 9.29
CA PHE A 124 6.79 7.74 8.66
C PHE A 124 7.62 8.84 9.34
N ASN A 125 6.98 9.93 9.78
CA ASN A 125 7.64 11.01 10.52
C ASN A 125 8.20 10.56 11.88
N GLU A 126 7.50 9.68 12.59
CA GLU A 126 8.01 9.08 13.83
C GLU A 126 9.24 8.20 13.55
N PHE A 127 9.18 7.36 12.51
CA PHE A 127 10.33 6.53 12.10
C PHE A 127 11.56 7.39 11.73
N VAL A 128 11.38 8.43 10.93
CA VAL A 128 12.48 9.33 10.53
C VAL A 128 13.06 10.10 11.72
N LYS A 129 12.23 10.53 12.68
CA LYS A 129 12.73 11.19 13.90
C LYS A 129 13.50 10.21 14.78
N ALA A 130 12.96 9.01 14.98
CA ALA A 130 13.60 7.97 15.78
C ALA A 130 14.95 7.52 15.21
N SER A 131 15.05 7.36 13.88
CA SER A 131 16.30 6.95 13.21
C SER A 131 17.43 7.98 13.33
N ARG A 132 17.11 9.25 13.62
CA ARG A 132 18.08 10.33 13.78
C ARG A 132 18.64 10.46 15.20
N LEU A 133 17.94 9.97 16.22
CA LEU A 133 18.35 10.09 17.62
C LEU A 133 19.74 9.49 17.93
N PRO A 134 20.16 8.34 17.36
CA PRO A 134 21.49 7.78 17.62
C PRO A 134 22.63 8.75 17.31
N PHE A 135 22.50 9.54 16.24
CA PHE A 135 23.53 10.49 15.79
C PHE A 135 23.70 11.70 16.72
N GLN A 136 22.84 11.84 17.74
CA GLN A 136 22.93 12.87 18.76
C GLN A 136 23.31 12.29 20.13
N TYR A 137 23.52 10.96 20.21
CA TYR A 137 23.72 10.25 21.47
C TYR A 137 25.21 9.96 21.72
N PRO A 138 25.87 10.61 22.70
CA PRO A 138 27.32 10.53 22.87
C PRO A 138 27.87 9.11 23.05
N LYS A 139 27.14 8.23 23.76
CA LYS A 139 27.57 6.84 23.94
C LYS A 139 27.58 6.08 22.62
N PHE A 140 26.53 6.22 21.81
CA PHE A 140 26.48 5.61 20.48
C PHE A 140 27.61 6.11 19.59
N MET A 141 27.82 7.43 19.55
CA MET A 141 28.87 8.03 18.74
C MET A 141 30.25 7.49 19.10
N LYS A 142 30.56 7.41 20.41
CA LYS A 142 31.80 6.82 20.90
C LYS A 142 31.94 5.35 20.49
N SER A 143 30.87 4.57 20.54
CA SER A 143 30.88 3.15 20.15
C SER A 143 31.12 2.91 18.67
N ILE A 144 30.65 3.80 17.80
CA ILE A 144 30.95 3.76 16.35
C ILE A 144 32.42 4.12 16.10
N VAL A 145 32.94 5.18 16.74
CA VAL A 145 34.36 5.57 16.63
C VAL A 145 35.29 4.47 17.12
N ASN A 146 34.98 3.85 18.27
CA ASN A 146 35.75 2.72 18.81
C ASN A 146 35.75 1.48 17.89
N ARG A 147 34.73 1.36 17.03
CA ARG A 147 34.66 0.31 15.99
C ARG A 147 35.49 0.66 14.75
N GLY A 148 36.06 1.86 14.66
CA GLY A 148 36.81 2.34 13.50
C GLY A 148 35.91 2.70 12.31
N LEU A 149 34.62 2.94 12.56
CA LEU A 149 33.63 3.22 11.52
C LEU A 149 33.42 4.72 11.36
N ASN A 150 33.22 5.18 10.13
CA ASN A 150 32.87 6.56 9.85
C ASN A 150 31.38 6.81 10.16
N MET A 151 31.09 7.77 11.05
CA MET A 151 29.72 8.11 11.43
C MET A 151 28.83 8.50 10.23
N SER A 152 29.38 9.18 9.22
CA SER A 152 28.60 9.60 8.03
C SER A 152 28.14 8.42 7.16
N GLU A 153 28.73 7.25 7.34
CA GLU A 153 28.41 6.02 6.61
C GLU A 153 27.43 5.11 7.37
N VAL A 154 27.01 5.51 8.58
CA VAL A 154 26.06 4.75 9.38
C VAL A 154 24.62 5.10 8.99
N SER A 155 23.78 4.08 8.86
CA SER A 155 22.32 4.20 8.67
C SER A 155 21.62 3.44 9.78
N CYS A 156 20.62 4.04 10.42
CA CYS A 156 19.90 3.40 11.51
C CYS A 156 18.43 3.18 11.13
N VAL A 157 17.91 2.00 11.41
CA VAL A 157 16.56 1.55 11.08
C VAL A 157 15.82 1.28 12.39
N PRO A 158 14.66 1.92 12.62
CA PRO A 158 13.80 1.61 13.75
C PRO A 158 12.94 0.38 13.46
N LEU A 159 12.82 -0.48 14.44
CA LEU A 159 12.08 -1.73 14.40
C LEU A 159 11.04 -1.75 15.52
N THR A 160 9.87 -2.32 15.24
CA THR A 160 8.86 -2.64 16.26
C THR A 160 9.40 -3.69 17.23
N VAL A 161 8.87 -3.74 18.46
CA VAL A 161 9.42 -4.57 19.55
C VAL A 161 8.46 -5.61 20.11
N GLY A 162 7.25 -5.73 19.54
CA GLY A 162 6.23 -6.66 20.02
C GLY A 162 5.87 -6.48 21.50
N TRP A 163 5.52 -7.59 22.15
CA TRP A 163 5.16 -7.66 23.57
C TRP A 163 5.65 -8.99 24.16
N TYR A 164 6.30 -8.93 25.33
CA TYR A 164 6.98 -10.07 25.96
C TYR A 164 6.56 -10.25 27.43
N GLY A 165 5.32 -9.86 27.78
CA GLY A 165 4.76 -10.05 29.12
C GLY A 165 4.88 -8.82 30.04
N GLU A 166 5.27 -7.66 29.50
CA GLU A 166 5.36 -6.43 30.27
C GLU A 166 3.98 -5.99 30.79
N LYS A 167 3.90 -5.56 32.05
CA LYS A 167 2.66 -5.06 32.68
C LYS A 167 2.20 -3.70 32.13
N VAL A 168 3.18 -2.84 31.81
CA VAL A 168 2.94 -1.50 31.26
C VAL A 168 3.69 -1.43 29.94
N THR A 169 2.96 -1.26 28.85
CA THR A 169 3.55 -1.11 27.53
C THR A 169 3.75 0.36 27.21
N LYS A 170 4.79 0.65 26.42
CA LYS A 170 5.04 1.97 25.84
C LYS A 170 5.19 1.84 24.35
N ARG A 171 4.95 2.92 23.60
CA ARG A 171 5.25 3.00 22.17
C ARG A 171 6.76 3.04 21.97
N THR A 172 7.36 1.86 21.91
CA THR A 172 8.81 1.70 21.88
C THR A 172 9.26 1.23 20.51
N LEU A 173 10.30 1.86 19.98
CA LEU A 173 11.05 1.36 18.83
C LEU A 173 12.44 0.91 19.28
N ARG A 174 12.95 -0.16 18.69
CA ARG A 174 14.33 -0.57 18.83
C ARG A 174 15.11 -0.20 17.58
N ILE A 175 16.22 0.50 17.75
CA ILE A 175 17.07 0.93 16.64
C ILE A 175 18.20 -0.07 16.44
N THR A 176 18.31 -0.54 15.20
CA THR A 176 19.46 -1.30 14.68
C THR A 176 20.17 -0.43 13.65
N CYS A 177 21.49 -0.49 13.57
CA CYS A 177 22.27 0.31 12.62
C CYS A 177 23.11 -0.56 11.69
N TYR A 178 23.37 -0.02 10.51
CA TYR A 178 24.06 -0.64 9.38
C TYR A 178 25.13 0.30 8.85
N TYR A 179 26.13 -0.25 8.17
CA TYR A 179 27.24 0.52 7.63
C TYR A 179 27.25 0.45 6.10
N ARG A 180 27.11 1.59 5.42
CA ARG A 180 27.16 1.69 3.95
C ARG A 180 28.56 1.40 3.43
N GLY A 181 29.51 2.32 3.67
CA GLY A 181 30.94 2.11 3.50
C GLY A 181 31.34 1.46 2.17
N GLY A 182 30.82 2.00 1.06
CA GLY A 182 31.04 1.47 -0.30
C GLY A 182 29.94 0.55 -0.83
N SER A 183 28.88 0.29 -0.06
CA SER A 183 27.70 -0.46 -0.50
C SER A 183 26.42 0.40 -0.47
N VAL A 184 25.52 0.13 -1.41
CA VAL A 184 24.14 0.64 -1.39
C VAL A 184 23.18 -0.29 -0.64
N ASN A 185 23.58 -1.55 -0.40
CA ASN A 185 22.80 -2.55 0.31
C ASN A 185 23.14 -2.52 1.80
N VAL A 186 22.47 -1.64 2.54
CA VAL A 186 22.73 -1.47 3.98
C VAL A 186 22.46 -2.74 4.78
N TYR A 187 21.42 -3.50 4.42
CA TYR A 187 21.01 -4.69 5.18
C TYR A 187 22.06 -5.82 5.16
N ALA A 188 22.93 -5.85 4.14
CA ALA A 188 24.04 -6.79 4.07
C ALA A 188 25.19 -6.48 5.04
N ARG A 189 25.17 -5.31 5.70
CA ARG A 189 26.29 -4.80 6.50
C ARG A 189 25.83 -4.30 7.88
N PRO A 190 25.28 -5.18 8.73
CA PRO A 190 24.83 -4.80 10.08
C PRO A 190 26.00 -4.39 10.97
N ILE A 191 25.74 -3.44 11.88
CA ILE A 191 26.60 -3.11 13.01
C ILE A 191 26.03 -3.85 14.23
N GLU A 192 26.50 -5.07 14.42
CA GLU A 192 25.99 -5.97 15.46
C GLU A 192 26.41 -5.56 16.87
N GLY A 193 25.63 -6.05 17.84
CA GLY A 193 25.85 -5.86 19.28
C GLY A 193 25.47 -4.49 19.82
N ILE A 194 25.03 -3.54 18.99
CA ILE A 194 24.50 -2.24 19.43
C ILE A 194 22.98 -2.22 19.26
N SER A 195 22.27 -1.72 20.27
CA SER A 195 20.83 -1.43 20.18
C SER A 195 20.45 -0.23 21.03
N LEU A 196 19.49 0.56 20.53
CA LEU A 196 18.90 1.66 21.29
C LEU A 196 17.40 1.45 21.40
N PHE A 197 16.81 1.81 22.53
CA PHE A 197 15.36 1.81 22.71
C PHE A 197 14.88 3.26 22.77
N ILE A 198 13.82 3.56 22.02
CA ILE A 198 13.24 4.90 21.94
C ILE A 198 11.79 4.83 22.36
N ASP A 199 11.43 5.63 23.35
CA ASP A 199 10.04 5.96 23.66
C ASP A 199 9.58 7.02 22.64
N VAL A 200 8.65 6.64 21.77
CA VAL A 200 8.22 7.44 20.61
C VAL A 200 7.35 8.62 21.02
N ASP A 201 6.55 8.47 22.08
CA ASP A 201 5.67 9.56 22.55
C ASP A 201 6.49 10.72 23.12
N SER A 202 7.59 10.42 23.81
CA SER A 202 8.54 11.44 24.29
C SER A 202 9.67 11.75 23.31
N MET A 203 9.83 10.94 22.26
CA MET A 203 10.94 10.95 21.30
C MET A 203 12.31 10.97 21.99
N ARG A 204 12.53 10.06 22.95
CA ARG A 204 13.76 9.98 23.75
C ARG A 204 14.33 8.57 23.79
N ILE A 205 15.66 8.48 23.79
CA ILE A 205 16.38 7.22 24.05
C ILE A 205 16.18 6.86 25.51
N THR A 206 15.57 5.70 25.77
CA THR A 206 15.30 5.17 27.11
C THR A 206 16.34 4.16 27.56
N ASN A 207 16.95 3.45 26.61
CA ASN A 207 17.98 2.47 26.90
C ASN A 207 19.01 2.40 25.77
N TYR A 208 20.25 2.08 26.12
CA TYR A 208 21.37 1.92 25.21
C TYR A 208 22.14 0.67 25.58
N ILE A 209 22.32 -0.22 24.61
CA ILE A 209 23.02 -1.49 24.77
C ILE A 209 24.16 -1.54 23.75
N ASP A 210 25.36 -1.87 24.22
CA ASP A 210 26.54 -2.20 23.41
C ASP A 210 27.17 -3.46 24.03
N ARG A 211 26.80 -4.64 23.53
CA ARG A 211 27.13 -5.95 24.15
C ARG A 211 28.46 -6.51 23.67
N PHE A 212 28.68 -6.50 22.36
CA PHE A 212 29.82 -7.14 21.73
C PHE A 212 30.21 -6.45 20.43
N ARG A 213 31.40 -6.79 19.94
CA ARG A 213 31.95 -6.28 18.68
C ARG A 213 32.31 -7.43 17.77
N VAL A 214 31.77 -7.38 16.55
CA VAL A 214 32.20 -8.20 15.42
C VAL A 214 32.59 -7.31 14.25
N PRO A 215 33.48 -7.76 13.35
CA PRO A 215 33.76 -7.05 12.12
C PRO A 215 32.50 -6.86 11.27
N VAL A 216 32.31 -5.66 10.71
CA VAL A 216 31.25 -5.42 9.73
C VAL A 216 31.55 -6.24 8.47
N PRO A 217 30.57 -6.95 7.89
CA PRO A 217 30.75 -7.64 6.61
C PRO A 217 31.31 -6.74 5.51
N LYS A 218 32.01 -7.30 4.53
CA LYS A 218 32.60 -6.50 3.45
C LYS A 218 31.54 -5.98 2.47
N ALA A 219 31.89 -4.95 1.68
CA ALA A 219 30.96 -4.34 0.72
C ALA A 219 30.94 -5.07 -0.63
N GLU A 220 32.02 -5.77 -0.99
CA GLU A 220 32.13 -6.42 -2.29
C GLU A 220 31.04 -7.49 -2.46
N GLY A 221 30.40 -7.50 -3.64
CA GLY A 221 29.32 -8.45 -3.96
C GLY A 221 27.95 -8.13 -3.36
N THR A 222 27.77 -6.99 -2.70
CA THR A 222 26.48 -6.63 -2.06
C THR A 222 25.59 -5.71 -2.89
N ASP A 223 26.11 -5.11 -3.97
CA ASP A 223 25.34 -4.20 -4.84
C ASP A 223 24.33 -4.98 -5.68
N PHE A 224 23.05 -4.65 -5.54
CA PHE A 224 21.94 -5.30 -6.24
C PHE A 224 21.54 -4.59 -7.53
N ARG A 225 22.13 -3.43 -7.83
CA ARG A 225 21.74 -2.63 -9.01
C ARG A 225 22.26 -3.29 -10.29
N SER A 226 21.36 -3.49 -11.25
CA SER A 226 21.71 -4.00 -12.58
C SER A 226 22.13 -2.87 -13.51
N ASN A 227 23.25 -3.05 -14.22
CA ASN A 227 23.70 -2.18 -15.31
C ASN A 227 23.37 -2.76 -16.70
N LYS A 228 22.63 -3.88 -16.76
CA LYS A 228 22.27 -4.49 -18.05
C LYS A 228 21.23 -3.62 -18.75
N LYS A 229 21.55 -3.16 -19.97
CA LYS A 229 20.55 -2.60 -20.87
C LYS A 229 19.65 -3.74 -21.35
N ILE A 230 18.36 -3.61 -21.12
CA ILE A 230 17.37 -4.56 -21.65
C ILE A 230 17.06 -4.10 -23.07
N ASP A 231 17.23 -4.98 -24.05
CA ASP A 231 16.74 -4.72 -25.40
C ASP A 231 15.21 -4.63 -25.34
N PRO A 232 14.59 -3.54 -25.83
CA PRO A 232 13.14 -3.40 -25.77
C PRO A 232 12.52 -4.49 -26.65
N VAL A 233 12.02 -5.56 -26.03
CA VAL A 233 11.17 -6.54 -26.70
C VAL A 233 9.83 -5.85 -26.95
N THR A 234 9.69 -5.23 -28.11
CA THR A 234 8.42 -4.68 -28.58
C THR A 234 7.51 -5.85 -28.97
N CYS A 235 6.65 -6.27 -28.05
CA CYS A 235 5.49 -7.08 -28.41
C CYS A 235 4.51 -6.19 -29.19
N ASN A 236 4.45 -6.37 -30.51
CA ASN A 236 3.67 -5.59 -31.47
C ASN A 236 2.13 -5.63 -31.31
N ASN A 237 1.59 -6.25 -30.25
CA ASN A 237 0.15 -6.38 -30.02
C ASN A 237 -0.41 -5.39 -28.98
N ALA A 238 0.24 -4.22 -28.80
CA ALA A 238 -0.15 -3.20 -27.83
C ALA A 238 -1.48 -2.47 -28.14
N THR A 239 -2.18 -2.82 -29.23
CA THR A 239 -3.33 -2.06 -29.73
C THR A 239 -4.70 -2.54 -29.26
N GLU A 240 -4.87 -3.78 -28.78
CA GLU A 240 -6.16 -4.25 -28.25
C GLU A 240 -6.06 -4.66 -26.79
N LYS A 241 -6.52 -3.76 -25.90
CA LYS A 241 -6.71 -4.06 -24.48
C LYS A 241 -7.90 -5.03 -24.36
N GLY A 242 -7.67 -6.23 -23.83
CA GLY A 242 -8.72 -7.22 -23.59
C GLY A 242 -9.65 -6.91 -22.42
N PHE A 243 -9.47 -5.75 -21.76
CA PHE A 243 -10.20 -5.33 -20.56
C PHE A 243 -10.56 -3.84 -20.62
N GLU A 244 -11.60 -3.48 -19.88
CA GLU A 244 -12.10 -2.11 -19.70
C GLU A 244 -11.97 -1.72 -18.23
N ILE A 245 -11.54 -0.48 -17.96
CA ILE A 245 -11.52 0.13 -16.62
C ILE A 245 -12.41 1.37 -16.63
N GLU A 246 -13.40 1.42 -15.77
CA GLU A 246 -14.26 2.58 -15.53
C GLU A 246 -14.20 2.97 -14.04
N GLY A 247 -13.42 4.01 -13.74
CA GLY A 247 -13.03 4.34 -12.36
C GLY A 247 -12.23 3.18 -11.76
N ASN A 248 -12.77 2.56 -10.71
CA ASN A 248 -12.20 1.39 -10.07
C ASN A 248 -12.87 0.07 -10.51
N ASN A 249 -13.84 0.11 -11.43
CA ASN A 249 -14.49 -1.09 -11.94
C ASN A 249 -13.72 -1.66 -13.13
N VAL A 250 -13.44 -2.95 -13.09
CA VAL A 250 -12.73 -3.69 -14.13
C VAL A 250 -13.66 -4.71 -14.75
N LYS A 251 -13.66 -4.77 -16.08
CA LYS A 251 -14.38 -5.76 -16.87
C LYS A 251 -13.41 -6.44 -17.83
N TRP A 252 -13.36 -7.77 -17.77
CA TRP A 252 -12.47 -8.57 -18.61
C TRP A 252 -13.09 -9.93 -18.88
N GLY A 253 -13.23 -10.30 -20.15
CA GLY A 253 -13.94 -11.52 -20.55
C GLY A 253 -15.31 -11.62 -19.88
N ASN A 254 -15.52 -12.66 -19.08
CA ASN A 254 -16.76 -12.87 -18.32
C ASN A 254 -16.75 -12.22 -16.94
N TRP A 255 -15.64 -11.64 -16.49
CA TRP A 255 -15.49 -11.06 -15.17
C TRP A 255 -15.89 -9.59 -15.10
N LYS A 256 -16.46 -9.22 -13.95
CA LYS A 256 -16.59 -7.86 -13.47
C LYS A 256 -16.21 -7.82 -12.00
N PHE A 257 -15.40 -6.85 -11.59
CA PHE A 257 -15.00 -6.65 -10.20
C PHE A 257 -14.57 -5.20 -9.95
N HIS A 258 -14.43 -4.83 -8.69
CA HIS A 258 -13.93 -3.54 -8.24
C HIS A 258 -12.52 -3.69 -7.65
N VAL A 259 -11.62 -2.76 -7.98
CA VAL A 259 -10.25 -2.70 -7.47
C VAL A 259 -10.13 -1.48 -6.55
N GLY A 260 -10.11 -1.73 -5.24
CA GLY A 260 -9.86 -0.73 -4.21
C GLY A 260 -8.39 -0.67 -3.80
N PHE A 261 -8.04 0.43 -3.14
CA PHE A 261 -6.77 0.68 -2.50
C PHE A 261 -7.03 1.12 -1.05
N ASN A 262 -6.39 0.47 -0.09
CA ASN A 262 -6.53 0.70 1.33
C ASN A 262 -5.17 0.98 1.95
N ALA A 263 -5.05 1.99 2.82
CA ALA A 263 -3.78 2.40 3.42
C ALA A 263 -3.14 1.29 4.26
N ARG A 264 -3.94 0.42 4.88
CA ARG A 264 -3.45 -0.74 5.64
C ARG A 264 -3.26 -1.95 4.73
N ALA A 265 -4.32 -2.44 4.10
CA ALA A 265 -4.32 -3.71 3.36
C ALA A 265 -3.64 -3.64 1.97
N GLY A 266 -3.54 -2.46 1.37
CA GLY A 266 -3.14 -2.32 -0.03
C GLY A 266 -4.29 -2.61 -0.99
N THR A 267 -4.06 -3.43 -2.02
CA THR A 267 -5.08 -3.82 -2.99
C THR A 267 -6.24 -4.60 -2.36
N VAL A 268 -7.47 -4.17 -2.63
CA VAL A 268 -8.69 -4.86 -2.22
C VAL A 268 -9.51 -5.19 -3.46
N ILE A 269 -9.81 -6.46 -3.70
CA ILE A 269 -10.73 -6.89 -4.75
C ILE A 269 -12.13 -7.01 -4.16
N SER A 270 -13.09 -6.33 -4.76
CA SER A 270 -14.49 -6.34 -4.31
C SER A 270 -15.46 -6.73 -5.42
N THR A 271 -16.64 -7.20 -5.00
CA THR A 271 -17.83 -7.42 -5.84
C THR A 271 -17.60 -8.27 -7.10
N ALA A 272 -16.59 -9.15 -7.08
CA ALA A 272 -16.20 -9.97 -8.20
C ALA A 272 -17.30 -10.96 -8.59
N SER A 273 -17.68 -10.89 -9.85
CA SER A 273 -18.78 -11.64 -10.44
C SER A 273 -18.40 -12.14 -11.82
N ILE A 274 -18.83 -13.34 -12.18
CA ILE A 274 -18.60 -13.95 -13.49
C ILE A 274 -19.93 -14.12 -14.24
N PHE A 275 -19.94 -13.82 -15.53
CA PHE A 275 -21.11 -13.99 -16.40
C PHE A 275 -21.36 -15.46 -16.71
N ASP A 276 -22.53 -15.96 -16.34
CA ASP A 276 -22.99 -17.32 -16.67
C ASP A 276 -23.91 -17.25 -17.89
N ALA A 277 -23.39 -17.67 -19.05
CA ALA A 277 -24.12 -17.62 -20.31
C ALA A 277 -25.43 -18.44 -20.30
N ARG A 278 -25.51 -19.53 -19.50
CA ARG A 278 -26.74 -20.34 -19.39
C ARG A 278 -27.83 -19.59 -18.64
N MET A 279 -27.45 -18.85 -17.60
CA MET A 279 -28.39 -18.07 -16.80
C MET A 279 -28.62 -16.65 -17.33
N LYS A 280 -27.83 -16.22 -18.33
CA LYS A 280 -27.81 -14.87 -18.89
C LYS A 280 -27.68 -13.78 -17.80
N LYS A 281 -26.87 -14.04 -16.77
CA LYS A 281 -26.63 -13.10 -15.66
C LYS A 281 -25.23 -13.24 -15.08
N TYR A 282 -24.74 -12.16 -14.46
CA TYR A 282 -23.57 -12.21 -13.59
C TYR A 282 -23.92 -12.93 -12.29
N ARG A 283 -23.04 -13.82 -11.85
CA ARG A 283 -23.11 -14.55 -10.58
C ARG A 283 -21.97 -14.08 -9.69
N GLN A 284 -22.29 -13.73 -8.46
CA GLN A 284 -21.31 -13.29 -7.47
C GLN A 284 -20.40 -14.45 -7.08
N VAL A 285 -19.10 -14.17 -6.95
CA VAL A 285 -18.06 -15.13 -6.56
C VAL A 285 -17.38 -14.68 -5.28
N LEU A 286 -16.89 -13.43 -5.24
CA LEU A 286 -16.15 -12.88 -4.10
C LEU A 286 -16.67 -11.47 -3.80
N TYR A 287 -17.19 -11.25 -2.59
CA TYR A 287 -17.65 -9.91 -2.19
C TYR A 287 -16.49 -8.97 -1.87
N ARG A 288 -15.47 -9.46 -1.16
CA ARG A 288 -14.30 -8.69 -0.72
C ARG A 288 -13.14 -9.65 -0.43
N GLY A 289 -11.96 -9.36 -0.96
CA GLY A 289 -10.73 -10.12 -0.73
C GLY A 289 -9.51 -9.20 -0.70
N HIS A 290 -8.64 -9.43 0.27
CA HIS A 290 -7.35 -8.74 0.46
C HIS A 290 -6.46 -9.59 1.37
N VAL A 291 -5.16 -9.32 1.38
CA VAL A 291 -4.26 -9.89 2.39
C VAL A 291 -4.50 -9.14 3.70
N SER A 292 -4.98 -9.84 4.72
CA SER A 292 -5.36 -9.20 5.99
C SER A 292 -4.16 -8.92 6.89
N GLU A 293 -3.16 -9.80 6.86
CA GLU A 293 -1.94 -9.68 7.67
C GLU A 293 -0.83 -10.58 7.13
N THR A 294 0.43 -10.23 7.40
CA THR A 294 1.59 -11.10 7.28
C THR A 294 2.27 -11.20 8.64
N PHE A 295 3.01 -12.28 8.89
CA PHE A 295 3.78 -12.43 10.11
C PHE A 295 5.16 -12.99 9.78
N VAL A 296 6.20 -12.22 10.08
CA VAL A 296 7.60 -12.51 9.71
C VAL A 296 8.45 -12.71 10.97
N PRO A 297 8.32 -13.86 11.66
CA PRO A 297 9.10 -14.16 12.85
C PRO A 297 10.52 -14.63 12.49
N TYR A 298 11.52 -13.89 12.96
CA TYR A 298 12.88 -14.39 13.00
C TYR A 298 13.03 -15.42 14.13
N MET A 299 13.97 -16.36 13.95
CA MET A 299 14.14 -17.53 14.83
C MET A 299 15.40 -17.48 15.69
N ASP A 300 16.07 -16.33 15.74
CA ASP A 300 17.24 -16.12 16.60
C ASP A 300 16.79 -15.58 17.97
N PRO A 301 17.00 -16.33 19.07
CA PRO A 301 16.57 -15.93 20.41
C PRO A 301 17.50 -14.90 21.06
N GLU A 302 18.61 -14.54 20.42
CA GLU A 302 19.54 -13.56 20.98
C GLU A 302 18.93 -12.18 21.10
N SER A 303 19.51 -11.37 22.00
CA SER A 303 18.99 -10.03 22.31
C SER A 303 18.79 -9.18 21.05
N GLU A 304 19.66 -9.25 20.05
CA GLU A 304 19.58 -8.45 18.81
C GLU A 304 18.43 -8.84 17.87
N TRP A 305 17.80 -10.00 18.08
CA TRP A 305 16.88 -10.61 17.12
C TRP A 305 15.56 -11.08 17.70
N TYR A 306 15.49 -11.48 18.98
CA TYR A 306 14.31 -12.14 19.57
C TYR A 306 12.97 -11.38 19.36
N PHE A 307 13.04 -10.06 19.22
CA PHE A 307 11.90 -9.14 19.08
C PHE A 307 11.42 -8.93 17.64
N ARG A 308 12.16 -9.45 16.64
CA ARG A 308 11.90 -9.22 15.22
C ARG A 308 10.84 -10.21 14.73
N THR A 309 9.58 -9.86 14.95
CA THR A 309 8.43 -10.66 14.54
C THR A 309 7.38 -9.76 13.89
N PHE A 310 7.73 -9.20 12.73
CA PHE A 310 6.97 -8.11 12.13
C PHE A 310 5.58 -8.55 11.68
N MET A 311 4.59 -7.71 11.97
CA MET A 311 3.25 -7.82 11.39
C MET A 311 3.11 -6.70 10.37
N ASP A 312 3.55 -6.93 9.13
CA ASP A 312 3.86 -5.83 8.22
C ASP A 312 2.64 -4.97 7.89
N ILE A 313 1.47 -5.59 7.72
CA ILE A 313 0.24 -4.89 7.39
C ILE A 313 -0.28 -4.12 8.63
N GLY A 314 -0.20 -4.70 9.81
CA GLY A 314 -0.63 -4.06 11.06
C GLY A 314 0.29 -2.92 11.54
N GLU A 315 1.61 -3.08 11.38
CA GLU A 315 2.62 -2.19 11.96
C GLU A 315 3.10 -1.10 11.00
N PHE A 316 3.10 -1.37 9.68
CA PHE A 316 3.61 -0.46 8.66
C PHE A 316 2.55 -0.13 7.59
N GLY A 317 1.70 -1.10 7.24
CA GLY A 317 0.61 -0.97 6.27
C GLY A 317 1.10 -1.18 4.83
N PHE A 318 0.63 -2.25 4.18
CA PHE A 318 0.95 -2.55 2.79
C PHE A 318 0.58 -1.44 1.82
N GLY A 319 -0.55 -0.75 2.04
CA GLY A 319 -0.92 0.41 1.23
C GLY A 319 0.09 1.56 1.40
N ARG A 320 0.45 1.90 2.64
CA ARG A 320 1.47 2.93 2.93
C ARG A 320 2.87 2.55 2.44
N SER A 321 3.15 1.25 2.37
CA SER A 321 4.40 0.68 1.87
C SER A 321 4.36 0.32 0.38
N ALA A 322 3.30 0.70 -0.35
CA ALA A 322 3.20 0.40 -1.77
C ALA A 322 4.28 1.14 -2.57
N SER A 323 4.98 0.40 -3.43
CA SER A 323 6.05 0.90 -4.26
C SER A 323 5.50 1.47 -5.57
N THR A 324 6.13 2.53 -6.08
CA THR A 324 5.87 3.01 -7.43
C THR A 324 6.40 1.98 -8.43
N LEU A 325 5.48 1.33 -9.14
CA LEU A 325 5.80 0.25 -10.06
C LEU A 325 6.60 0.76 -11.26
N GLN A 326 7.69 0.07 -11.57
CA GLN A 326 8.58 0.36 -12.68
C GLN A 326 8.07 -0.31 -13.97
N PRO A 327 7.66 0.46 -14.99
CA PRO A 327 7.19 -0.12 -16.25
C PRO A 327 8.25 -1.00 -16.90
N LEU A 328 7.81 -2.11 -17.49
CA LEU A 328 8.64 -3.14 -18.15
C LEU A 328 9.56 -3.94 -17.21
N ILE A 329 9.57 -3.63 -15.91
CA ILE A 329 10.28 -4.40 -14.88
C ILE A 329 9.23 -5.10 -14.01
N ASP A 330 8.37 -4.33 -13.35
CA ASP A 330 7.35 -4.86 -12.44
C ASP A 330 6.08 -5.27 -13.18
N CYS A 331 5.78 -4.59 -14.30
CA CYS A 331 4.56 -4.79 -15.08
C CYS A 331 4.85 -4.74 -16.59
N PRO A 332 4.15 -5.54 -17.42
CA PRO A 332 4.37 -5.60 -18.86
C PRO A 332 3.91 -4.32 -19.58
N ALA A 333 4.30 -4.19 -20.86
CA ALA A 333 4.03 -2.99 -21.67
C ALA A 333 2.55 -2.69 -21.87
N ASN A 334 1.67 -3.69 -21.78
CA ASN A 334 0.22 -3.57 -21.92
C ASN A 334 -0.50 -3.30 -20.59
N ALA A 335 0.23 -2.96 -19.53
CA ALA A 335 -0.35 -2.68 -18.23
C ALA A 335 -0.94 -1.26 -18.15
N GLU A 336 -2.12 -1.16 -17.54
CA GLU A 336 -2.68 0.09 -17.04
C GLU A 336 -2.30 0.29 -15.58
N TYR A 337 -2.06 1.53 -15.16
CA TYR A 337 -1.66 1.83 -13.80
C TYR A 337 -2.73 2.63 -13.07
N MET A 338 -2.87 2.36 -11.77
CA MET A 338 -3.72 3.12 -10.86
C MET A 338 -2.85 3.75 -9.77
N ASP A 339 -3.15 5.01 -9.47
CA ASP A 339 -2.58 5.73 -8.34
C ASP A 339 -3.34 5.39 -7.06
N GLY A 340 -2.65 5.46 -5.91
CA GLY A 340 -3.22 5.33 -4.57
C GLY A 340 -3.17 6.66 -3.83
N TYR A 341 -4.00 6.79 -2.81
CA TYR A 341 -3.99 7.96 -1.93
C TYR A 341 -4.09 7.53 -0.47
N VAL A 342 -3.24 8.12 0.38
CA VAL A 342 -3.23 7.89 1.82
C VAL A 342 -3.18 9.22 2.57
N ALA A 343 -3.60 9.25 3.83
CA ALA A 343 -3.36 10.41 4.69
C ALA A 343 -1.92 10.36 5.26
N GLY A 344 -1.21 11.49 5.16
CA GLY A 344 0.04 11.73 5.87
C GLY A 344 -0.15 11.81 7.38
N ALA A 345 0.96 11.91 8.13
CA ALA A 345 0.94 12.02 9.59
C ALA A 345 0.22 13.28 10.09
N ASP A 346 0.13 14.32 9.25
CA ASP A 346 -0.58 15.57 9.48
C ASP A 346 -2.02 15.55 8.94
N GLY A 347 -2.46 14.42 8.37
CA GLY A 347 -3.77 14.23 7.77
C GLY A 347 -3.89 14.68 6.32
N GLN A 348 -2.85 15.29 5.72
CA GLN A 348 -2.91 15.75 4.33
C GLN A 348 -2.93 14.57 3.36
N ALA A 349 -3.66 14.70 2.25
CA ALA A 349 -3.66 13.69 1.20
C ALA A 349 -2.26 13.56 0.57
N MET A 350 -1.75 12.33 0.50
CA MET A 350 -0.50 11.98 -0.17
C MET A 350 -0.81 11.06 -1.33
N LYS A 351 -0.34 11.46 -2.52
CA LYS A 351 -0.43 10.65 -3.75
C LYS A 351 0.67 9.59 -3.75
N MET A 352 0.30 8.36 -4.10
CA MET A 352 1.21 7.27 -4.37
C MET A 352 1.08 6.87 -5.84
N GLU A 353 2.10 7.18 -6.63
CA GLU A 353 2.03 7.03 -8.09
C GLU A 353 2.21 5.57 -8.51
N LYS A 354 1.35 5.11 -9.42
CA LYS A 354 1.46 3.79 -10.08
C LYS A 354 1.65 2.63 -9.11
N VAL A 355 0.83 2.56 -8.07
CA VAL A 355 0.94 1.53 -7.02
C VAL A 355 0.26 0.21 -7.40
N ILE A 356 -0.71 0.25 -8.30
CA ILE A 356 -1.36 -0.95 -8.84
C ILE A 356 -1.18 -0.94 -10.35
N CYS A 357 -0.90 -2.10 -10.94
CA CYS A 357 -0.98 -2.29 -12.39
C CYS A 357 -1.94 -3.42 -12.74
N ILE A 358 -2.66 -3.26 -13.85
CA ILE A 358 -3.63 -4.23 -14.37
C ILE A 358 -3.23 -4.58 -15.78
N PHE A 359 -3.04 -5.87 -16.06
CA PHE A 359 -2.63 -6.34 -17.38
C PHE A 359 -3.20 -7.70 -17.71
N GLN A 360 -3.42 -7.94 -19.00
CA GLN A 360 -3.68 -9.28 -19.49
C GLN A 360 -2.35 -10.00 -19.69
N ARG A 361 -2.23 -11.20 -19.12
CA ARG A 361 -1.09 -12.09 -19.31
C ARG A 361 -1.44 -13.16 -20.35
N ASP A 362 -0.54 -13.31 -21.32
CA ASP A 362 -0.53 -14.40 -22.31
C ASP A 362 0.85 -15.07 -22.20
N ALA A 363 0.93 -16.10 -21.35
CA ALA A 363 2.19 -16.77 -21.00
C ALA A 363 2.50 -17.98 -21.91
N GLY A 364 1.68 -18.20 -22.95
CA GLY A 364 1.77 -19.39 -23.80
C GLY A 364 1.17 -20.66 -23.19
N ASP A 365 0.51 -20.54 -22.03
CA ASP A 365 -0.20 -21.63 -21.38
C ASP A 365 -1.44 -22.07 -22.19
N ILE A 366 -1.86 -23.32 -21.98
CA ILE A 366 -2.95 -23.95 -22.74
C ILE A 366 -4.14 -24.17 -21.81
N ALA A 367 -5.23 -23.43 -22.04
CA ALA A 367 -6.45 -23.58 -21.25
C ALA A 367 -7.06 -24.98 -21.43
N TRP A 368 -7.16 -25.44 -22.67
CA TRP A 368 -7.52 -26.82 -23.00
C TRP A 368 -7.03 -27.15 -24.41
N ARG A 369 -6.78 -28.44 -24.65
CA ARG A 369 -6.49 -28.96 -25.98
C ARG A 369 -6.90 -30.42 -26.12
N HIS A 370 -7.22 -30.82 -27.33
CA HIS A 370 -7.48 -32.21 -27.68
C HIS A 370 -6.98 -32.52 -29.09
N ALA A 371 -6.57 -33.77 -29.30
CA ALA A 371 -6.26 -34.30 -30.62
C ALA A 371 -7.03 -35.62 -30.79
N GLU A 372 -7.95 -35.64 -31.75
CA GLU A 372 -8.72 -36.83 -32.12
C GLU A 372 -8.12 -37.44 -33.38
N ILE A 373 -7.76 -38.72 -33.28
CA ILE A 373 -7.09 -39.48 -34.34
C ILE A 373 -7.94 -40.65 -34.85
N ASN A 374 -9.06 -40.95 -34.18
CA ASN A 374 -9.93 -42.08 -34.52
C ASN A 374 -11.03 -41.70 -35.51
N ASN A 375 -11.02 -40.48 -36.06
CA ASN A 375 -11.91 -40.09 -37.15
C ASN A 375 -11.30 -40.55 -38.49
N PRO A 376 -11.89 -41.53 -39.20
CA PRO A 376 -11.30 -42.07 -40.43
C PRO A 376 -11.01 -40.98 -41.46
N GLY A 377 -9.77 -40.93 -41.95
CA GLY A 377 -9.35 -39.98 -42.97
C GLY A 377 -9.14 -38.54 -42.48
N THR A 378 -9.22 -38.23 -41.19
CA THR A 378 -8.99 -36.86 -40.68
C THR A 378 -8.39 -36.85 -39.27
N VAL A 379 -7.31 -36.09 -39.08
CA VAL A 379 -6.78 -35.76 -37.74
C VAL A 379 -7.32 -34.41 -37.30
N ILE A 380 -8.07 -34.37 -36.20
CA ILE A 380 -8.64 -33.14 -35.65
C ILE A 380 -7.78 -32.68 -34.48
N ARG A 381 -7.32 -31.43 -34.51
CA ARG A 381 -6.62 -30.78 -33.39
C ARG A 381 -7.36 -29.50 -33.04
N SER A 382 -7.71 -29.35 -31.78
CA SER A 382 -8.38 -28.15 -31.28
C SER A 382 -7.87 -27.81 -29.88
N GLY A 383 -7.96 -26.53 -29.53
CA GLY A 383 -7.52 -26.03 -28.24
C GLY A 383 -7.76 -24.54 -28.12
N GLN A 384 -7.54 -24.04 -26.91
CA GLN A 384 -7.63 -22.62 -26.59
C GLN A 384 -6.42 -22.21 -25.75
N PRO A 385 -5.75 -21.09 -26.08
CA PRO A 385 -4.72 -20.53 -25.23
C PRO A 385 -5.33 -19.99 -23.94
N GLU A 386 -4.62 -20.16 -22.83
CA GLU A 386 -4.97 -19.52 -21.57
C GLU A 386 -4.61 -18.04 -21.63
N LYS A 387 -5.56 -17.19 -21.23
CA LYS A 387 -5.31 -15.78 -20.95
C LYS A 387 -5.83 -15.48 -19.57
N THR A 388 -5.08 -14.69 -18.82
CA THR A 388 -5.49 -14.28 -17.49
C THR A 388 -5.38 -12.77 -17.35
N LEU A 389 -6.12 -12.21 -16.41
CA LEU A 389 -6.00 -10.81 -16.03
C LEU A 389 -5.37 -10.74 -14.64
N VAL A 390 -4.28 -10.00 -14.53
CA VAL A 390 -3.54 -9.83 -13.27
C VAL A 390 -3.73 -8.40 -12.78
N VAL A 391 -4.11 -8.25 -11.52
CA VAL A 391 -4.03 -7.01 -10.74
C VAL A 391 -2.87 -7.16 -9.77
N ARG A 392 -1.81 -6.38 -9.97
CA ARG A 392 -0.56 -6.46 -9.22
C ARG A 392 -0.34 -5.21 -8.38
N MET A 393 0.14 -5.41 -7.15
CA MET A 393 0.76 -4.37 -6.31
C MET A 393 2.08 -4.91 -5.75
N ILE A 394 3.05 -4.03 -5.52
CA ILE A 394 4.26 -4.38 -4.77
C ILE A 394 4.31 -3.54 -3.50
N ALA A 395 4.49 -4.19 -2.35
CA ALA A 395 4.71 -3.53 -1.07
C ALA A 395 6.14 -3.78 -0.58
N THR A 396 6.89 -2.71 -0.31
CA THR A 396 8.26 -2.79 0.19
C THR A 396 8.29 -2.39 1.67
N VAL A 397 8.58 -3.36 2.54
CA VAL A 397 8.64 -3.16 3.99
C VAL A 397 10.06 -3.45 4.46
N GLY A 398 10.81 -2.38 4.73
CA GLY A 398 12.19 -2.48 5.17
C GLY A 398 13.09 -3.11 4.10
N ASN A 399 13.38 -4.40 4.24
CA ASN A 399 14.28 -5.18 3.40
C ASN A 399 13.56 -6.24 2.53
N TYR A 400 12.24 -6.35 2.64
CA TYR A 400 11.44 -7.29 1.85
C TYR A 400 10.56 -6.54 0.85
N ASP A 401 10.39 -7.15 -0.32
CA ASP A 401 9.47 -6.75 -1.36
C ASP A 401 8.45 -7.87 -1.57
N TYR A 402 7.16 -7.57 -1.36
CA TYR A 402 6.05 -8.49 -1.54
C TYR A 402 5.34 -8.20 -2.87
N VAL A 403 5.18 -9.20 -3.73
CA VAL A 403 4.48 -9.06 -5.02
C VAL A 403 3.10 -9.68 -4.89
N LEU A 404 2.09 -8.82 -4.81
CA LEU A 404 0.70 -9.21 -4.57
C LEU A 404 -0.04 -9.29 -5.90
N ASP A 405 -0.32 -10.51 -6.34
CA ASP A 405 -1.04 -10.77 -7.60
C ASP A 405 -2.44 -11.33 -7.31
N TRP A 406 -3.45 -10.66 -7.86
CA TRP A 406 -4.79 -11.22 -8.05
C TRP A 406 -4.97 -11.58 -9.51
N GLU A 407 -5.02 -12.86 -9.81
CA GLU A 407 -5.13 -13.38 -11.16
C GLU A 407 -6.50 -14.00 -11.42
N PHE A 408 -7.19 -13.48 -12.42
CA PHE A 408 -8.50 -13.97 -12.87
C PHE A 408 -8.34 -14.78 -14.16
N GLU A 409 -8.88 -16.00 -14.17
CA GLU A 409 -8.86 -16.87 -15.34
C GLU A 409 -10.19 -16.84 -16.10
N GLN A 410 -10.14 -17.11 -17.41
CA GLN A 410 -11.31 -17.11 -18.30
C GLN A 410 -12.47 -18.00 -17.82
N PHE A 411 -12.16 -19.08 -17.09
CA PHE A 411 -13.09 -20.13 -16.72
C PHE A 411 -13.53 -20.12 -15.24
N GLY A 412 -13.23 -19.05 -14.50
CA GLY A 412 -13.79 -18.82 -13.17
C GLY A 412 -12.84 -19.00 -11.99
N THR A 413 -11.60 -19.43 -12.22
CA THR A 413 -10.58 -19.47 -11.17
C THR A 413 -10.13 -18.06 -10.79
N ILE A 414 -9.89 -17.85 -9.50
CA ILE A 414 -9.13 -16.72 -8.97
C ILE A 414 -7.90 -17.29 -8.28
N LYS A 415 -6.71 -16.94 -8.76
CA LYS A 415 -5.41 -17.26 -8.15
C LYS A 415 -4.92 -16.04 -7.38
N ILE A 416 -4.34 -16.29 -6.20
CA ILE A 416 -3.81 -15.23 -5.33
C ILE A 416 -2.36 -15.61 -5.00
N GLY A 417 -1.43 -14.68 -5.27
CA GLY A 417 -0.01 -14.82 -4.95
C GLY A 417 0.45 -13.68 -4.04
N VAL A 418 1.38 -13.98 -3.12
CA VAL A 418 2.09 -13.04 -2.24
C VAL A 418 3.57 -13.35 -2.25
#